data_AF-E9H4S5-F1
#
_entry.id   AF-E9H4S5-F1
#
_cell.length_a   1.000
_cell.length_b   1.000
_cell.length_c   1.000
_cell.angle_alpha   90.00
_cell.angle_beta   90.00
_cell.angle_gamma   90.00
#
_symmetry.space_group_name_H-M   'P 1'
#
loop_
_entity.id
_entity.type
_entity.pdbx_description
1 polymer ?
#
loop_
_entity_poly.entity_id
_entity_poly.type
_entity_poly.pdbx_seq_one_letter_code
_entity_poly.pdbx_strand_id
1 'polypeptide(L)'
;MSIDGFAFILGMPDNNVTQIQIEEESQTHGDIIQIERSDLYRSLSLKVAGLFNWLHRHCPKMDFLFKVDDDVYVNVRNLAQFVQSHNRSDLSIFGHSAGNLFPARDGKWGLTVQEWPWKDFPPYFLGPGVIFPGDTILLFLAAFQTTPLNPIDDLYYSGICSEKAGVKVRGSTGPTR
;
A
#
# COMPACT_ATOMS: atom_id res chain seq x y z
N MET A 1 9.87 15.44 -14.70
CA MET A 1 9.20 14.93 -13.50
C MET A 1 10.13 15.13 -12.34
N SER A 2 9.72 15.91 -11.35
CA SER A 2 10.35 15.86 -10.03
C SER A 2 9.72 14.70 -9.28
N ILE A 3 10.51 13.87 -8.63
CA ILE A 3 9.99 13.10 -7.49
C ILE A 3 9.77 14.17 -6.42
N ASP A 4 8.53 14.37 -5.99
CA ASP A 4 8.23 15.39 -4.97
C ASP A 4 8.81 15.00 -3.60
N GLY A 5 9.07 13.70 -3.41
CA GLY A 5 9.79 13.14 -2.27
C GLY A 5 9.65 11.61 -2.22
N PHE A 6 10.35 10.99 -1.29
CA PHE A 6 10.10 9.62 -0.86
C PHE A 6 10.08 9.61 0.67
N ALA A 7 9.47 8.59 1.25
CA ALA A 7 9.46 8.39 2.69
C ALA A 7 9.37 6.90 3.02
N PHE A 8 9.96 6.51 4.14
CA PHE A 8 9.86 5.19 4.73
C PHE A 8 8.76 5.20 5.79
N ILE A 9 7.78 4.31 5.64
CA ILE A 9 6.77 4.12 6.67
C ILE A 9 7.20 3.00 7.62
N LEU A 10 7.17 3.25 8.92
CA LEU A 10 7.58 2.33 9.97
C LEU A 10 6.50 2.22 11.06
N GLY A 11 6.40 1.06 11.69
CA GLY A 11 5.69 0.90 12.96
C GLY A 11 6.59 1.18 14.17
N MET A 12 6.04 0.99 15.36
CA MET A 12 6.80 0.99 16.61
C MET A 12 7.61 -0.30 16.70
N PRO A 13 8.92 -0.22 17.02
CA PRO A 13 9.74 -1.39 17.27
C PRO A 13 9.41 -1.99 18.65
N ASP A 14 9.81 -3.25 18.86
CA ASP A 14 9.59 -3.95 20.13
C ASP A 14 10.55 -3.53 21.26
N ASN A 15 11.54 -2.67 20.96
CA ASN A 15 12.55 -2.28 21.93
C ASN A 15 12.99 -0.81 21.79
N ASN A 16 13.37 -0.21 22.91
CA ASN A 16 13.75 1.20 22.98
C ASN A 16 15.07 1.52 22.25
N VAL A 17 15.98 0.55 22.12
CA VAL A 17 17.26 0.79 21.43
C VAL A 17 17.00 1.08 19.95
N THR A 18 16.16 0.27 19.30
CA THR A 18 15.72 0.49 17.93
C THR A 18 14.91 1.78 17.79
N GLN A 19 14.07 2.12 18.78
CA GLN A 19 13.32 3.39 18.73
C GLN A 19 14.25 4.61 18.73
N ILE A 20 15.30 4.61 19.57
CA ILE A 20 16.30 5.68 19.59
C ILE A 20 17.02 5.79 18.23
N GLN A 21 17.38 4.64 17.62
CA GLN A 21 18.02 4.63 16.30
C GLN A 21 17.11 5.21 15.21
N ILE A 22 15.82 4.88 15.23
CA ILE A 22 14.82 5.46 14.31
C ILE A 22 14.72 6.98 14.51
N GLU A 23 14.73 7.46 15.75
CA GLU A 23 14.68 8.89 16.05
C GLU A 23 15.94 9.64 15.56
N GLU A 24 17.12 9.05 15.73
CA GLU A 24 18.40 9.60 15.23
C GLU A 24 18.45 9.62 13.69
N GLU A 25 18.00 8.55 13.03
CA GLU A 25 17.88 8.49 11.58
C GLU A 25 16.89 9.55 11.06
N SER A 26 15.71 9.63 11.68
CA SER A 26 14.66 10.60 11.32
C SER A 26 15.15 12.04 11.44
N GLN A 27 15.93 12.36 12.49
CA GLN A 27 16.56 13.68 12.65
C GLN A 27 17.59 13.99 11.56
N THR A 28 18.25 12.96 11.03
CA THR A 28 19.29 13.10 10.01
C THR A 28 18.71 13.25 8.61
N HIS A 29 17.68 12.46 8.27
CA HIS A 29 17.17 12.32 6.91
C HIS A 29 15.80 12.96 6.68
N GLY A 30 14.94 13.01 7.71
CA GLY A 30 13.62 13.65 7.64
C GLY A 30 12.61 12.93 6.74
N ASP A 31 12.86 11.67 6.37
CA ASP A 31 12.06 10.87 5.43
C ASP A 31 11.34 9.69 6.12
N ILE A 32 11.26 9.66 7.45
CA ILE A 32 10.54 8.62 8.19
C ILE A 32 9.13 9.08 8.58
N ILE A 33 8.14 8.25 8.27
CA ILE A 33 6.77 8.34 8.77
C ILE A 33 6.56 7.18 9.74
N GLN A 34 6.53 7.47 11.04
CA GLN A 34 6.25 6.44 12.04
C GLN A 34 4.77 6.44 12.45
N ILE A 35 4.16 5.26 12.55
CA ILE A 35 2.81 5.08 13.09
C ILE A 35 2.88 4.47 14.50
N GLU A 36 1.96 4.89 15.38
CA GLU A 36 1.84 4.39 16.75
C GLU A 36 1.20 2.99 16.83
N ARG A 37 1.69 2.04 16.03
CA ARG A 37 1.26 0.63 16.00
C ARG A 37 2.46 -0.28 15.81
N SER A 38 2.40 -1.48 16.38
CA SER A 38 3.48 -2.46 16.24
C SER A 38 3.68 -2.86 14.77
N ASP A 39 4.94 -2.97 14.35
CA ASP A 39 5.31 -3.34 12.97
C ASP A 39 5.28 -4.87 12.77
N LEU A 40 4.12 -5.46 13.05
CA LEU A 40 3.89 -6.88 12.85
C LEU A 40 3.33 -7.14 11.45
N TYR A 41 3.81 -8.21 10.84
CA TYR A 41 3.06 -9.16 10.01
C TYR A 41 1.65 -8.71 9.57
N ARG A 42 0.72 -9.04 10.47
CA ARG A 42 -0.74 -8.93 10.33
C ARG A 42 -1.28 -7.52 10.55
N SER A 43 -0.41 -6.56 10.90
CA SER A 43 -0.73 -5.15 11.13
C SER A 43 -0.40 -4.26 9.92
N LEU A 44 0.17 -4.82 8.83
CA LEU A 44 0.54 -4.04 7.64
C LEU A 44 -0.64 -3.27 7.03
N SER A 45 -1.87 -3.78 7.12
CA SER A 45 -3.08 -3.06 6.70
C SER A 45 -3.29 -1.73 7.44
N LEU A 46 -2.97 -1.69 8.74
CA LEU A 46 -2.98 -0.45 9.53
C LEU A 46 -1.87 0.50 9.08
N LYS A 47 -0.72 -0.04 8.69
CA LYS A 47 0.40 0.73 8.15
C LYS A 47 0.03 1.42 6.85
N VAL A 48 -0.61 0.70 5.92
CA VAL A 48 -1.16 1.28 4.69
C VAL A 48 -2.23 2.35 4.99
N ALA A 49 -3.18 2.08 5.90
CA ALA A 49 -4.18 3.09 6.28
C ALA A 49 -3.53 4.35 6.92
N GLY A 50 -2.48 4.15 7.73
CA GLY A 50 -1.68 5.22 8.33
C GLY A 50 -0.96 6.06 7.26
N LEU A 51 -0.34 5.42 6.27
CA LEU A 51 0.29 6.09 5.12
C LEU A 51 -0.71 7.01 4.41
N PHE A 52 -1.89 6.49 4.05
CA PHE A 52 -2.90 7.26 3.33
C PHE A 52 -3.40 8.45 4.15
N ASN A 53 -3.54 8.27 5.46
CA ASN A 53 -3.96 9.34 6.37
C ASN A 53 -2.89 10.41 6.53
N TRP A 54 -1.61 10.03 6.51
CA TRP A 54 -0.50 10.98 6.51
C TRP A 54 -0.44 11.75 5.18
N LEU A 55 -0.53 11.06 4.04
CA LEU A 55 -0.51 11.66 2.70
C LEU A 55 -1.65 12.65 2.49
N HIS A 56 -2.87 12.32 2.94
CA HIS A 56 -4.00 13.25 2.85
C HIS A 56 -3.75 14.57 3.59
N ARG A 57 -3.04 14.53 4.72
CA ARG A 57 -2.75 15.70 5.55
C ARG A 57 -1.55 16.51 5.06
N HIS A 58 -0.52 15.86 4.54
CA HIS A 58 0.77 16.49 4.22
C HIS A 58 1.03 16.65 2.71
N CYS A 59 0.35 15.87 1.86
CA CYS A 59 0.57 15.84 0.41
C CYS A 59 -0.75 16.02 -0.39
N PRO A 60 -1.56 17.07 -0.13
CA PRO A 60 -2.90 17.20 -0.73
C PRO A 60 -2.90 17.41 -2.26
N LYS A 61 -1.75 17.69 -2.87
CA LYS A 61 -1.60 17.98 -4.31
C LYS A 61 -0.82 16.91 -5.08
N MET A 62 -0.46 15.80 -4.44
CA MET A 62 0.29 14.72 -5.09
C MET A 62 -0.49 14.15 -6.29
N ASP A 63 0.21 13.91 -7.40
CA ASP A 63 -0.41 13.33 -8.60
C ASP A 63 -0.51 11.82 -8.53
N PHE A 64 0.54 11.15 -8.06
CA PHE A 64 0.60 9.70 -7.90
C PHE A 64 1.38 9.31 -6.64
N LEU A 65 0.89 8.30 -5.94
CA LEU A 65 1.64 7.53 -4.94
C LEU A 65 2.17 6.26 -5.60
N PHE A 66 3.44 5.94 -5.38
CA PHE A 66 3.96 4.62 -5.62
C PHE A 66 4.34 3.97 -4.28
N LYS A 67 3.54 2.99 -3.84
CA LYS A 67 3.86 2.13 -2.69
C LYS A 67 4.72 0.98 -3.21
N VAL A 68 5.82 0.70 -2.55
CA VAL A 68 6.76 -0.36 -2.89
C VAL A 68 7.35 -0.94 -1.61
N ASP A 69 7.68 -2.22 -1.61
CA ASP A 69 8.41 -2.85 -0.51
C ASP A 69 9.91 -2.49 -0.60
N ASP A 70 10.63 -2.57 0.52
CA ASP A 70 12.04 -2.17 0.63
C ASP A 70 13.02 -3.18 0.00
N ASP A 71 12.54 -4.37 -0.37
CA ASP A 71 13.28 -5.43 -1.03
C ASP A 71 13.04 -5.50 -2.55
N VAL A 72 12.47 -4.44 -3.14
CA VAL A 72 12.07 -4.38 -4.55
C VAL A 72 12.92 -3.39 -5.34
N TYR A 73 13.42 -3.84 -6.50
CA TYR A 73 14.07 -2.95 -7.47
C TYR A 73 13.05 -2.12 -8.26
N VAL A 74 13.29 -0.81 -8.36
CA VAL A 74 12.43 0.12 -9.10
C VAL A 74 13.14 0.65 -10.34
N ASN A 75 12.60 0.38 -11.53
CA ASN A 75 13.00 1.07 -12.74
C ASN A 75 12.35 2.47 -12.79
N VAL A 76 13.05 3.45 -12.23
CA VAL A 76 12.57 4.84 -12.12
C VAL A 76 12.25 5.50 -13.46
N ARG A 77 12.91 5.08 -14.55
CA ARG A 77 12.63 5.61 -15.89
C ARG A 77 11.27 5.12 -16.41
N ASN A 78 10.99 3.83 -16.27
CA ASN A 78 9.69 3.26 -16.64
C ASN A 78 8.58 3.81 -15.75
N LEU A 79 8.84 3.96 -14.45
CA LEU A 79 7.90 4.59 -13.52
C LEU A 79 7.55 6.01 -13.97
N ALA A 80 8.56 6.83 -14.31
CA ALA A 80 8.36 8.20 -14.78
C ALA A 80 7.59 8.27 -16.11
N GLN A 81 7.82 7.33 -17.03
CA GLN A 81 7.05 7.24 -18.28
C GLN A 81 5.60 6.83 -18.02
N PHE A 82 5.37 5.90 -17.09
CA PHE A 82 4.04 5.43 -16.73
C PHE A 82 3.19 6.59 -16.20
N VAL A 83 3.65 7.28 -15.17
CA VAL A 83 2.91 8.39 -14.54
C VAL A 83 2.71 9.59 -15.47
N GLN A 84 3.61 9.84 -16.43
CA GLN A 84 3.43 10.89 -17.45
C GLN A 84 2.38 10.55 -18.51
N SER A 85 2.12 9.26 -18.73
CA SER A 85 1.17 8.77 -19.74
C SER A 85 -0.21 8.44 -19.18
N HIS A 86 -0.40 8.57 -17.86
CA HIS A 86 -1.65 8.25 -17.18
C HIS A 86 -2.28 9.49 -16.55
N ASN A 87 -3.62 9.55 -16.58
CA ASN A 87 -4.37 10.65 -15.99
C ASN A 87 -4.74 10.31 -14.54
N ARG A 88 -4.42 11.20 -13.59
CA ARG A 88 -4.78 11.04 -12.18
C ARG A 88 -6.29 10.94 -11.91
N SER A 89 -7.12 11.47 -12.81
CA SER A 89 -8.59 11.41 -12.71
C SER A 89 -9.17 10.11 -13.27
N ASP A 90 -8.36 9.25 -13.91
CA ASP A 90 -8.73 7.84 -14.06
C ASP A 90 -8.55 7.17 -12.70
N LEU A 91 -9.66 6.88 -12.03
CA LEU A 91 -9.71 6.24 -10.71
C LEU A 91 -9.36 4.74 -10.82
N SER A 92 -8.18 4.46 -11.36
CA SER A 92 -7.61 3.14 -11.57
C SER A 92 -6.27 3.04 -10.84
N ILE A 93 -6.08 1.99 -10.05
CA ILE A 93 -4.80 1.63 -9.45
C ILE A 93 -4.10 0.58 -10.32
N PHE A 94 -2.77 0.54 -10.24
CA PHE A 94 -1.95 -0.29 -11.12
C PHE A 94 -0.91 -1.08 -10.35
N GLY A 95 -0.74 -2.36 -10.71
CA GLY A 95 0.16 -3.27 -10.01
C GLY A 95 0.24 -4.64 -10.67
N HIS A 96 0.97 -5.55 -10.04
CA HIS A 96 1.07 -6.94 -10.49
C HIS A 96 -0.14 -7.74 -10.00
N SER A 97 -1.03 -8.15 -10.91
CA SER A 97 -2.25 -8.87 -10.53
C SER A 97 -1.93 -10.29 -10.08
N ALA A 98 -2.56 -10.69 -8.97
CA ALA A 98 -2.38 -11.99 -8.36
C ALA A 98 -2.97 -13.17 -9.15
N GLY A 99 -3.77 -12.89 -10.19
CA GLY A 99 -4.61 -13.90 -10.84
C GLY A 99 -5.70 -14.43 -9.91
N ASN A 100 -6.28 -15.59 -10.24
CA ASN A 100 -7.28 -16.24 -9.40
C ASN A 100 -6.59 -16.92 -8.22
N LEU A 101 -6.61 -16.27 -7.06
CA LEU A 101 -6.10 -16.82 -5.81
C LEU A 101 -7.22 -17.29 -4.89
N PHE A 102 -6.92 -18.33 -4.13
CA PHE A 102 -7.78 -18.90 -3.09
C PHE A 102 -7.15 -18.69 -1.72
N PRO A 103 -7.95 -18.51 -0.65
CA PRO A 103 -7.46 -18.33 0.70
C PRO A 103 -6.75 -19.60 1.19
N ALA A 104 -5.45 -19.50 1.43
CA ALA A 104 -4.72 -20.47 2.22
C ALA A 104 -5.30 -20.50 3.64
N ARG A 105 -5.36 -21.69 4.26
CA ARG A 105 -5.91 -21.87 5.62
C ARG A 105 -4.83 -22.02 6.68
N ASP A 106 -3.58 -22.07 6.26
CA ASP A 106 -2.38 -22.23 7.07
C ASP A 106 -1.19 -21.46 6.46
N GLY A 107 -0.06 -21.48 7.16
CA GLY A 107 1.17 -20.79 6.74
C GLY A 107 1.15 -19.28 6.96
N LYS A 108 2.18 -18.59 6.44
CA LYS A 108 2.40 -17.16 6.65
C LYS A 108 1.20 -16.29 6.24
N TRP A 109 0.52 -16.69 5.16
CA TRP A 109 -0.60 -15.97 4.55
C TRP A 109 -1.96 -16.65 4.83
N GLY A 110 -2.01 -17.55 5.81
CA GLY A 110 -3.22 -18.29 6.16
C GLY A 110 -4.31 -17.40 6.77
N LEU A 111 -5.54 -17.57 6.29
CA LEU A 111 -6.75 -16.96 6.84
C LEU A 111 -7.68 -18.03 7.40
N THR A 112 -8.06 -17.88 8.67
CA THR A 112 -9.08 -18.73 9.27
C THR A 112 -10.44 -18.53 8.57
N VAL A 113 -11.36 -19.47 8.75
CA VAL A 113 -12.74 -19.32 8.23
C VAL A 113 -13.45 -18.12 8.85
N GLN A 114 -13.10 -17.74 10.09
CA GLN A 114 -13.66 -16.54 10.73
C GLN A 114 -13.14 -15.25 10.09
N GLU A 115 -11.87 -15.23 9.68
CA GLU A 115 -11.25 -14.09 9.01
C GLU A 115 -11.66 -13.96 7.54
N TRP A 116 -11.88 -15.09 6.86
CA TRP A 116 -12.35 -15.12 5.48
C TRP A 116 -13.25 -16.35 5.22
N PRO A 117 -14.57 -16.20 5.38
CA PRO A 117 -15.52 -17.31 5.17
C PRO A 117 -15.76 -17.63 3.69
N TRP A 118 -15.43 -16.71 2.78
CA TRP A 118 -15.64 -16.89 1.35
C TRP A 118 -14.62 -17.85 0.72
N LYS A 119 -14.99 -18.40 -0.43
CA LYS A 119 -14.16 -19.34 -1.19
C LYS A 119 -13.05 -18.64 -1.97
N ASP A 120 -13.35 -17.46 -2.51
CA ASP A 120 -12.51 -16.77 -3.47
C ASP A 120 -12.12 -15.39 -2.92
N PHE A 121 -11.00 -14.84 -3.38
CA PHE A 121 -10.65 -13.44 -3.15
C PHE A 121 -11.21 -12.54 -4.27
N PRO A 122 -11.53 -11.26 -4.00
CA PRO A 122 -11.67 -10.27 -5.07
C PRO A 122 -10.33 -10.14 -5.81
N PRO A 123 -10.32 -9.66 -7.07
CA PRO A 123 -9.08 -9.33 -7.75
C PRO A 123 -8.26 -8.31 -6.95
N TYR A 124 -6.98 -8.60 -6.74
CA TYR A 124 -6.06 -7.73 -6.00
C TYR A 124 -4.63 -7.85 -6.58
N PHE A 125 -3.72 -6.98 -6.13
CA PHE A 125 -2.31 -7.00 -6.51
C PHE A 125 -1.46 -7.79 -5.52
N LEU A 126 -0.39 -8.42 -6.00
CA LEU A 126 0.65 -8.96 -5.14
C LEU A 126 1.69 -7.88 -4.82
N GLY A 127 2.39 -8.08 -3.69
CA GLY A 127 3.09 -7.06 -2.91
C GLY A 127 4.11 -6.13 -3.52
N PRO A 128 4.89 -6.41 -4.60
CA PRO A 128 6.11 -5.63 -4.79
C PRO A 128 5.88 -4.15 -5.04
N GLY A 129 4.75 -3.75 -5.63
CA GLY A 129 4.41 -2.34 -5.71
C GLY A 129 3.10 -2.03 -6.41
N VAL A 130 2.51 -0.91 -6.00
CA VAL A 130 1.22 -0.43 -6.49
C VAL A 130 1.26 1.08 -6.69
N ILE A 131 0.76 1.53 -7.84
CA ILE A 131 0.62 2.94 -8.18
C ILE A 131 -0.82 3.37 -7.96
N PHE A 132 -1.00 4.45 -7.22
CA PHE A 132 -2.28 5.08 -6.92
C PHE A 132 -2.33 6.49 -7.49
N PRO A 133 -3.36 6.84 -8.26
CA PRO A 133 -3.67 8.23 -8.53
C PRO A 133 -3.99 8.99 -7.24
N GLY A 134 -3.51 10.23 -7.11
CA GLY A 134 -3.76 11.08 -5.93
C GLY A 134 -5.24 11.31 -5.63
N ASP A 135 -6.09 11.36 -6.67
CA ASP A 135 -7.55 11.51 -6.53
C ASP A 135 -8.22 10.30 -5.82
N THR A 136 -7.52 9.16 -5.70
CA THR A 136 -8.03 7.97 -5.00
C THR A 136 -7.80 7.99 -3.49
N ILE A 137 -6.89 8.83 -2.98
CA ILE A 137 -6.45 8.79 -1.56
C ILE A 137 -7.64 8.99 -0.60
N LEU A 138 -8.51 9.96 -0.85
CA LEU A 138 -9.67 10.24 0.01
C LEU A 138 -10.72 9.11 -0.07
N LEU A 139 -10.88 8.49 -1.23
CA LEU A 139 -11.79 7.35 -1.42
C LEU A 139 -11.30 6.14 -0.62
N PHE A 140 -10.00 5.87 -0.65
CA PHE A 140 -9.37 4.83 0.16
C PHE A 140 -9.52 5.09 1.66
N LEU A 141 -9.35 6.33 2.11
CA LEU A 141 -9.56 6.67 3.53
C LEU A 141 -11.00 6.38 3.99
N ALA A 142 -12.00 6.74 3.19
CA ALA A 142 -13.40 6.42 3.49
C ALA A 142 -13.64 4.90 3.53
N ALA A 143 -13.01 4.16 2.61
CA ALA A 143 -13.07 2.70 2.58
C ALA A 143 -12.40 2.08 3.81
N PHE A 144 -11.20 2.53 4.21
CA PHE A 144 -10.49 2.03 5.38
C PHE A 144 -11.29 2.23 6.68
N GLN A 145 -11.89 3.40 6.86
CA GLN A 145 -12.68 3.72 8.07
C GLN A 145 -13.92 2.86 8.26
N THR A 146 -14.45 2.29 7.19
CA THR A 146 -15.73 1.57 7.21
C THR A 146 -15.57 0.08 6.93
N THR A 147 -14.34 -0.42 6.75
CA THR A 147 -14.04 -1.81 6.38
C THR A 147 -13.25 -2.49 7.48
N PRO A 148 -13.71 -3.65 7.99
CA PRO A 148 -12.93 -4.44 8.94
C PRO A 148 -11.53 -4.72 8.41
N LEU A 149 -10.52 -4.56 9.27
CA LEU A 149 -9.13 -4.84 8.90
C LEU A 149 -8.96 -6.29 8.49
N ASN A 150 -8.24 -6.51 7.39
CA ASN A 150 -7.80 -7.83 6.96
C ASN A 150 -6.29 -7.96 7.22
N PRO A 151 -5.79 -9.11 7.71
CA PRO A 151 -4.37 -9.29 8.04
C PRO A 151 -3.46 -9.44 6.82
N ILE A 152 -4.02 -9.61 5.61
CA ILE A 152 -3.29 -9.53 4.35
C ILE A 152 -3.49 -8.13 3.78
N ASP A 153 -2.47 -7.31 3.83
CA ASP A 153 -2.52 -5.90 3.42
C ASP A 153 -2.82 -5.73 1.94
N ASP A 154 -2.14 -6.47 1.08
CA ASP A 154 -2.37 -6.46 -0.37
C ASP A 154 -3.84 -6.72 -0.72
N LEU A 155 -4.44 -7.75 -0.11
CA LEU A 155 -5.86 -8.06 -0.25
C LEU A 155 -6.75 -6.95 0.34
N TYR A 156 -6.36 -6.41 1.49
CA TYR A 156 -7.10 -5.35 2.17
C TYR A 156 -7.22 -4.10 1.30
N TYR A 157 -6.09 -3.50 0.89
CA TYR A 157 -6.14 -2.24 0.17
C TYR A 157 -6.48 -2.45 -1.31
N SER A 158 -5.80 -3.36 -2.03
CA SER A 158 -5.97 -3.47 -3.49
C SER A 158 -7.10 -4.39 -3.94
N GLY A 159 -7.73 -5.11 -3.01
CA GLY A 159 -8.94 -5.89 -3.25
C GLY A 159 -10.14 -5.24 -2.59
N ILE A 160 -10.32 -5.51 -1.30
CA ILE A 160 -11.53 -5.17 -0.53
C ILE A 160 -11.81 -3.67 -0.53
N CYS A 161 -10.81 -2.85 -0.18
CA CYS A 161 -11.01 -1.40 -0.07
C CYS A 161 -11.09 -0.73 -1.44
N SER A 162 -10.38 -1.23 -2.45
CA SER A 162 -10.49 -0.71 -3.82
C SER A 162 -11.90 -0.93 -4.40
N GLU A 163 -12.47 -2.13 -4.21
CA GLU A 163 -13.83 -2.46 -4.63
C GLU A 163 -14.84 -1.55 -3.94
N LYS A 164 -14.73 -1.41 -2.62
CA LYS A 164 -15.61 -0.55 -1.84
C LYS A 164 -15.49 0.94 -2.22
N ALA A 165 -14.30 1.39 -2.55
CA ALA A 165 -14.03 2.76 -2.99
C ALA A 165 -14.51 3.03 -4.43
N GLY A 166 -14.93 2.00 -5.18
CA GLY A 166 -15.26 2.12 -6.60
C GLY A 166 -14.04 2.40 -7.49
N VAL A 167 -12.85 2.04 -7.01
CA VAL A 167 -11.57 2.24 -7.70
C VAL A 167 -11.24 0.99 -8.51
N LYS A 168 -10.90 1.15 -9.79
CA LYS A 168 -10.62 0.02 -10.68
C LYS A 168 -9.22 -0.54 -10.44
N VAL A 169 -9.10 -1.86 -10.47
CA VAL A 169 -7.82 -2.56 -10.38
C VAL A 169 -7.36 -2.92 -11.79
N ARG A 170 -6.21 -2.37 -12.23
CA ARG A 170 -5.64 -2.65 -13.55
C ARG A 170 -4.30 -3.37 -13.43
N GLY A 171 -4.30 -4.66 -13.74
CA GLY A 171 -3.08 -5.46 -13.76
C GLY A 171 -2.15 -5.10 -14.90
N SER A 172 -0.84 -5.04 -14.63
CA SER A 172 0.17 -5.09 -15.69
C SER A 172 0.27 -6.52 -16.22
N THR A 173 0.09 -6.69 -17.54
CA THR A 173 0.28 -7.96 -18.24
C THR A 173 1.65 -8.06 -18.94
N GLY A 174 2.54 -7.09 -18.72
CA GLY A 174 3.84 -7.01 -19.40
C GLY A 174 4.99 -7.59 -18.57
N PRO A 175 5.99 -8.24 -19.20
CA PRO A 175 7.22 -8.58 -18.50
C PRO A 175 7.92 -7.28 -18.07
N THR A 176 8.44 -7.26 -16.84
CA THR A 176 9.37 -6.24 -16.34
C THR A 176 10.66 -6.33 -17.16
N ARG A 177 10.69 -5.71 -18.34
CA ARG A 177 11.90 -5.52 -19.15
C ARG A 177 12.43 -4.11 -19.01
#